data_AF-A0A6N7FLC6-F1
#
_entry.id   AF-A0A6N7FLC6-F1
#
_cell.length_a   1.000
_cell.length_b   1.000
_cell.length_c   1.000
_cell.angle_alpha   90.00
_cell.angle_beta   90.00
_cell.angle_gamma   90.00
#
_symmetry.space_group_name_H-M   'P 1'
#
loop_
_entity.id
_entity.type
_entity.pdbx_description
1 polymer ?
#
loop_
_entity_poly.entity_id
_entity_poly.type
_entity_poly.pdbx_seq_one_letter_code
_entity_poly.pdbx_strand_id
1 'polypeptide(L)'
;MDVESAGPGAPGGGGGSVERPGPGSGSAWAWRVAEPGPLGERPTGPRGGDGPLAGWRLAVKDLIAVAGQPLRAGSAARSDARPELADAPVVAQLRAAGSRLVGATRLHEFAFGTTGLNALGTPDNPAAPGRAP
;
A
#
# COMPACT_ATOMS: atom_id res chain seq x y z
N MET A 1 -13.28 -3.89 -41.22
CA MET A 1 -12.43 -2.70 -40.94
C MET A 1 -12.46 -2.58 -39.43
N ASP A 2 -11.69 -3.44 -38.79
CA ASP A 2 -11.73 -3.64 -37.35
C ASP A 2 -10.79 -2.61 -36.73
N VAL A 3 -11.36 -1.66 -36.00
CA VAL A 3 -10.63 -0.69 -35.20
C VAL A 3 -10.18 -1.43 -33.93
N GLU A 4 -8.92 -1.87 -33.91
CA GLU A 4 -8.20 -2.10 -32.66
C GLU A 4 -8.09 -0.76 -31.92
N SER A 5 -8.95 -0.56 -30.93
CA SER A 5 -8.76 0.50 -29.95
C SER A 5 -7.68 0.05 -28.96
N ALA A 6 -6.45 0.53 -29.19
CA ALA A 6 -5.39 0.45 -28.20
C ALA A 6 -5.86 1.15 -26.91
N GLY A 7 -6.18 0.36 -25.89
CA GLY A 7 -6.43 0.88 -24.55
C GLY A 7 -5.17 1.57 -24.00
N PRO A 8 -5.32 2.61 -23.16
CA PRO A 8 -4.16 3.31 -22.59
C PRO A 8 -3.31 2.32 -21.80
N GLY A 9 -2.03 2.25 -22.18
CA GLY A 9 -1.04 1.38 -21.55
C GLY A 9 -1.03 1.59 -20.04
N ALA A 10 -1.13 0.49 -19.30
CA ALA A 10 -1.00 0.50 -17.85
C ALA A 10 0.30 1.23 -17.47
N PRO A 11 0.28 2.23 -16.58
CA PRO A 11 1.50 2.89 -16.15
C PRO A 11 2.42 1.83 -15.53
N GLY A 12 3.62 1.72 -16.11
CA GLY A 12 4.61 0.68 -15.80
C GLY A 12 4.82 0.55 -14.30
N GLY A 13 4.40 -0.58 -13.75
CA GLY A 13 4.66 -0.95 -12.38
C GLY A 13 6.16 -1.16 -12.22
N GLY A 14 6.84 -0.19 -11.59
CA GLY A 14 8.21 -0.37 -11.12
C GLY A 14 8.25 -1.59 -10.23
N GLY A 15 8.82 -2.68 -10.75
CA GLY A 15 8.84 -4.02 -10.17
C GLY A 15 9.77 -4.14 -8.96
N GLY A 16 9.47 -3.41 -7.89
CA GLY A 16 10.04 -3.70 -6.58
C GLY A 16 9.43 -4.97 -6.02
N SER A 17 10.24 -5.88 -5.50
CA SER A 17 9.74 -7.08 -4.81
C SER A 17 8.81 -6.66 -3.66
N VAL A 18 7.64 -7.27 -3.54
CA VAL A 18 6.66 -6.94 -2.49
C VAL A 18 6.85 -7.89 -1.32
N GLU A 19 7.09 -7.34 -0.13
CA GLU A 19 7.19 -8.07 1.12
C GLU A 19 5.83 -8.06 1.83
N ARG A 20 5.45 -9.22 2.40
CA ARG A 20 4.26 -9.38 3.24
C ARG A 20 4.68 -9.90 4.60
N PRO A 21 4.62 -9.06 5.66
CA PRO A 21 4.95 -9.52 7.00
C PRO A 21 4.02 -10.65 7.44
N GLY A 22 4.58 -11.67 8.10
CA GLY A 22 3.83 -12.82 8.58
C GLY A 22 2.72 -12.47 9.59
N PRO A 23 1.76 -13.37 9.82
CA PRO A 23 0.74 -13.20 10.84
C PRO A 23 1.38 -13.02 12.22
N GLY A 24 0.81 -12.14 13.04
CA GLY A 24 1.33 -11.84 14.38
C GLY A 24 2.62 -11.01 14.41
N SER A 25 3.19 -10.64 13.25
CA SER A 25 4.24 -9.62 13.23
C SER A 25 3.66 -8.29 13.73
N GLY A 26 4.27 -7.66 14.74
CA GLY A 26 3.95 -6.31 15.22
C GLY A 26 4.14 -5.20 14.18
N SER A 27 4.29 -5.56 12.90
CA SER A 27 4.50 -4.67 11.78
C SER A 27 3.22 -3.90 11.45
N ALA A 28 3.39 -2.63 11.09
CA ALA A 28 2.31 -1.80 10.56
C ALA A 28 1.88 -2.20 9.14
N TRP A 29 2.67 -3.00 8.43
CA TRP A 29 2.48 -3.29 7.00
C TRP A 29 1.62 -4.53 6.77
N ALA A 30 0.55 -4.39 5.99
CA ALA A 30 -0.12 -5.53 5.36
C ALA A 30 0.71 -6.07 4.18
N TRP A 31 1.31 -5.14 3.44
CA TRP A 31 2.36 -5.39 2.47
C TRP A 31 3.19 -4.11 2.29
N ARG A 32 4.42 -4.26 1.83
CA ARG A 32 5.30 -3.13 1.48
C ARG A 32 6.13 -3.47 0.26
N VAL A 33 6.51 -2.46 -0.50
CA VAL A 33 7.54 -2.62 -1.52
C VAL A 33 8.89 -2.71 -0.79
N ALA A 34 9.73 -3.66 -1.19
CA ALA A 34 11.12 -3.73 -0.75
C ALA A 34 11.84 -2.51 -1.32
N GLU A 35 12.17 -1.58 -0.43
CA GLU A 35 12.84 -0.34 -0.78
C GLU A 35 14.28 -0.36 -0.27
N PRO A 36 15.25 0.18 -1.03
CA PRO A 36 16.56 0.51 -0.46
C PRO A 36 16.43 1.74 0.46
N GLY A 37 16.74 1.57 1.75
CA GLY A 37 16.95 2.67 2.69
C GLY A 37 15.91 2.84 3.81
N PRO A 38 16.27 3.51 4.92
CA PRO A 38 15.41 3.70 6.08
C PRO A 38 14.18 4.59 5.77
N LEU A 39 13.12 4.45 6.58
CA LEU A 39 11.87 5.24 6.44
C LEU A 39 12.08 6.75 6.66
N GLY A 40 13.13 7.15 7.37
CA GLY A 40 13.43 8.55 7.72
C GLY A 40 14.27 9.31 6.70
N GLU A 41 14.85 8.65 5.71
CA GLU A 41 15.62 9.32 4.67
C GLU A 41 14.73 9.64 3.48
N ARG A 42 14.81 10.90 3.02
CA ARG A 42 14.22 11.29 1.75
C ARG A 42 14.93 10.48 0.65
N PRO A 43 14.22 9.74 -0.21
CA PRO A 43 14.85 8.92 -1.24
C PRO A 43 15.81 9.74 -2.09
N THR A 44 17.07 9.32 -2.14
CA THR A 44 18.10 9.86 -3.02
C THR A 44 18.17 9.00 -4.29
N GLY A 45 17.14 9.10 -5.12
CA GLY A 45 17.03 8.44 -6.42
C GLY A 45 16.15 9.26 -7.36
N PRO A 46 16.00 8.88 -8.65
CA PRO A 46 15.06 9.56 -9.53
C PRO A 46 13.71 9.64 -8.83
N ARG A 47 13.25 10.87 -8.64
CA ARG A 47 12.04 11.18 -7.88
C ARG A 47 10.91 10.46 -8.59
N GLY A 48 9.95 9.88 -7.85
CA GLY A 48 8.63 9.61 -8.41
C GLY A 48 8.17 10.84 -9.18
N GLY A 49 7.41 10.64 -10.27
CA GLY A 49 7.25 11.58 -11.39
C GLY A 49 7.04 13.05 -11.05
N ASP A 50 7.11 13.91 -12.07
CA ASP A 50 6.95 15.36 -11.86
C ASP A 50 5.60 15.69 -11.20
N GLY A 51 5.62 16.58 -10.20
CA GLY A 51 4.39 17.00 -9.51
C GLY A 51 4.58 17.47 -8.07
N PRO A 52 3.52 17.98 -7.42
CA PRO A 52 3.59 18.56 -6.07
C PRO A 52 3.95 17.54 -4.98
N LEU A 53 3.78 16.24 -5.24
CA LEU A 53 4.16 15.15 -4.35
C LEU A 53 5.42 14.41 -4.81
N ALA A 54 6.19 14.97 -5.73
CA ALA A 54 7.43 14.38 -6.20
C ALA A 54 8.42 14.09 -5.05
N GLY A 55 8.79 12.82 -4.92
CA GLY A 55 9.69 12.32 -3.86
C GLY A 55 9.02 12.05 -2.51
N TRP A 56 7.71 12.23 -2.39
CA TRP A 56 6.96 11.77 -1.22
C TRP A 56 6.71 10.26 -1.28
N ARG A 57 6.78 9.63 -0.11
CA ARG A 57 6.47 8.21 0.09
C ARG A 57 5.15 8.11 0.83
N LEU A 58 4.21 7.35 0.29
CA LEU A 58 2.88 7.21 0.86
C LEU A 58 2.57 5.74 1.13
N ALA A 59 1.95 5.49 2.27
CA ALA A 59 1.26 4.24 2.54
C ALA A 59 -0.25 4.48 2.40
N VAL A 60 -0.98 3.47 1.98
CA VAL A 60 -2.45 3.52 1.95
C VAL A 60 -3.03 2.54 2.95
N LYS A 61 -4.23 2.79 3.44
CA LYS A 61 -4.93 1.79 4.26
C LYS A 61 -5.22 0.57 3.38
N ASP A 62 -5.09 -0.66 3.89
CA ASP A 62 -5.51 -1.90 3.20
C ASP A 62 -7.05 -2.03 3.11
N LEU A 63 -7.70 -0.94 2.74
CA LEU A 63 -9.11 -0.78 2.39
C LEU A 63 -9.25 0.02 1.08
N ILE A 64 -8.12 0.46 0.51
CA ILE A 64 -8.03 1.30 -0.66
C ILE A 64 -7.37 0.47 -1.76
N ALA A 65 -8.06 0.30 -2.88
CA ALA A 65 -7.57 -0.53 -3.98
C ALA A 65 -6.28 0.05 -4.59
N VAL A 66 -5.30 -0.83 -4.81
CA VAL A 66 -4.06 -0.54 -5.52
C VAL A 66 -3.90 -1.60 -6.60
N ALA A 67 -3.77 -1.17 -7.86
CA ALA A 67 -3.63 -2.05 -9.00
C ALA A 67 -2.51 -3.07 -8.79
N GLY A 68 -2.80 -4.34 -9.09
CA GLY A 68 -1.86 -5.44 -8.94
C GLY A 68 -1.64 -5.92 -7.51
N GLN A 69 -2.33 -5.34 -6.50
CA GLN A 69 -2.28 -5.82 -5.12
C GLN A 69 -3.65 -6.30 -4.63
N PRO A 70 -3.72 -7.44 -3.92
CA PRO A 70 -4.91 -7.85 -3.18
C PRO A 70 -5.28 -6.82 -2.10
N LEU A 71 -6.55 -6.39 -2.09
CA LEU A 71 -7.16 -5.67 -0.98
C LEU A 71 -7.72 -6.69 0.02
N ARG A 72 -7.20 -6.71 1.26
CA ARG A 72 -7.61 -7.71 2.27
C ARG A 72 -8.48 -7.16 3.39
N ALA A 73 -8.59 -5.84 3.55
CA ALA A 73 -9.44 -5.22 4.58
C ALA A 73 -9.16 -5.73 6.00
N GLY A 74 -7.94 -6.19 6.28
CA GLY A 74 -7.58 -6.80 7.56
C GLY A 74 -8.41 -8.05 7.90
N SER A 75 -9.01 -8.73 6.92
CA SER A 75 -9.93 -9.85 7.15
C SER A 75 -9.38 -11.17 6.62
N ALA A 76 -9.57 -12.24 7.39
CA ALA A 76 -9.26 -13.59 6.95
C ALA A 76 -10.18 -14.03 5.79
N ALA A 77 -11.41 -13.49 5.73
CA ALA A 77 -12.36 -13.76 4.66
C ALA A 77 -11.87 -13.28 3.28
N ARG A 78 -10.82 -12.46 3.24
CA ARG A 78 -10.17 -11.96 2.02
C ARG A 78 -8.73 -12.45 1.85
N SER A 79 -8.32 -13.54 2.52
CA SER A 79 -6.96 -14.09 2.39
C SER A 79 -6.59 -14.37 0.94
N ASP A 80 -7.57 -14.86 0.17
CA ASP A 80 -7.45 -15.33 -1.21
C ASP A 80 -7.95 -14.28 -2.22
N ALA A 81 -8.07 -13.02 -1.78
CA ALA A 81 -8.44 -11.92 -2.66
C ALA A 81 -7.49 -11.86 -3.87
N ARG A 82 -8.09 -11.75 -5.05
CA ARG A 82 -7.33 -11.52 -6.28
C ARG A 82 -6.75 -10.10 -6.26
N PRO A 83 -5.64 -9.87 -6.97
CA PRO A 83 -5.14 -8.51 -7.20
C PRO A 83 -6.20 -7.59 -7.80
N GLU A 84 -6.27 -6.36 -7.31
CA GLU A 84 -7.17 -5.35 -7.88
C GLU A 84 -6.73 -4.98 -9.30
N LEU A 85 -7.70 -4.79 -10.20
CA LEU A 85 -7.41 -4.49 -11.61
C LEU A 85 -7.02 -3.03 -11.84
N ALA A 86 -7.43 -2.13 -10.92
CA ALA A 86 -7.20 -0.70 -11.03
C ALA A 86 -6.93 -0.08 -9.66
N ASP A 87 -6.21 1.03 -9.68
CA ASP A 87 -6.06 1.91 -8.52
C ASP A 87 -7.43 2.53 -8.16
N ALA A 88 -7.69 2.70 -6.86
CA ALA A 88 -8.79 3.57 -6.43
C ALA A 88 -8.52 5.01 -6.90
N PRO A 89 -9.56 5.85 -7.12
CA PRO A 89 -9.36 7.21 -7.63
C PRO A 89 -8.35 8.05 -6.84
N VAL A 90 -8.34 7.93 -5.51
CA VAL A 90 -7.37 8.64 -4.65
C VAL A 90 -5.93 8.18 -4.91
N VAL A 91 -5.73 6.88 -5.15
CA VAL A 91 -4.41 6.29 -5.42
C VAL A 91 -3.90 6.77 -6.78
N ALA A 92 -4.76 6.77 -7.79
CA ALA A 92 -4.44 7.29 -9.12
C ALA A 92 -4.05 8.77 -9.07
N GLN A 93 -4.80 9.60 -8.32
CA GLN A 93 -4.50 11.02 -8.14
C GLN A 93 -3.16 11.25 -7.43
N LEU A 94 -2.87 10.50 -6.36
CA LEU A 94 -1.60 10.60 -5.64
C LEU A 94 -0.42 10.21 -6.53
N ARG A 95 -0.56 9.19 -7.37
CA ARG A 95 0.47 8.82 -8.36
C ARG A 95 0.66 9.89 -9.41
N ALA A 96 -0.43 10.44 -9.96
CA ALA A 96 -0.39 11.51 -10.95
C ALA A 96 0.27 12.79 -10.39
N ALA A 97 0.17 13.03 -9.09
CA ALA A 97 0.85 14.11 -8.39
C ALA A 97 2.35 13.85 -8.11
N GLY A 98 2.90 12.71 -8.54
CA GLY A 98 4.33 12.38 -8.40
C GLY A 98 4.71 11.58 -7.16
N SER A 99 3.75 11.15 -6.34
CA SER A 99 4.05 10.38 -5.14
C SER A 99 4.44 8.92 -5.45
N ARG A 100 5.20 8.32 -4.53
CA ARG A 100 5.54 6.89 -4.56
C ARG A 100 4.78 6.16 -3.47
N LEU A 101 3.96 5.18 -3.86
CA LEU A 101 3.34 4.26 -2.92
C LEU A 101 4.33 3.19 -2.48
N VAL A 102 4.47 2.99 -1.18
CA VAL A 102 5.46 2.09 -0.58
C VAL A 102 4.85 0.92 0.17
N GLY A 103 3.53 0.88 0.33
CA GLY A 103 2.87 -0.21 1.04
C GLY A 103 1.41 0.06 1.35
N ALA A 104 0.76 -0.96 1.92
CA ALA A 104 -0.51 -0.78 2.61
C ALA A 104 -0.39 -1.09 4.10
N THR A 105 -1.12 -0.35 4.91
CA THR A 105 -1.14 -0.50 6.37
C THR A 105 -2.20 -1.48 6.83
N ARG A 106 -1.91 -2.16 7.95
CA ARG A 106 -2.89 -2.96 8.69
C ARG A 106 -3.97 -2.09 9.31
N LEU A 107 -5.09 -2.72 9.63
CA LEU A 107 -6.32 -2.11 10.13
C LEU A 107 -7.14 -3.15 10.89
N HIS A 108 -8.16 -2.73 11.65
CA HIS A 108 -9.24 -3.63 12.05
C HIS A 108 -9.90 -4.25 10.84
N GLU A 109 -10.37 -5.47 11.03
CA GLU A 109 -11.21 -6.16 10.07
C GLU A 109 -12.35 -5.25 9.58
N PHE A 110 -12.37 -4.99 8.27
CA PHE A 110 -13.29 -4.09 7.58
C PHE A 110 -13.39 -2.67 8.15
N ALA A 111 -12.31 -2.19 8.77
CA ALA A 111 -12.26 -0.93 9.50
C ALA A 111 -13.30 -0.81 10.64
N PHE A 112 -13.74 -1.94 11.19
CA PHE A 112 -14.68 -1.98 12.29
C PHE A 112 -13.95 -1.93 13.65
N GLY A 113 -13.48 -0.75 14.03
CA GLY A 113 -12.83 -0.50 15.32
C GLY A 113 -11.99 0.77 15.36
N THR A 114 -11.43 1.06 16.54
CA THR A 114 -10.69 2.32 16.82
C THR A 114 -9.33 2.14 17.50
N THR A 115 -8.97 0.92 17.90
CA THR A 115 -7.76 0.56 18.69
C THR A 115 -6.56 -0.01 17.91
N GLY A 116 -6.57 -0.05 16.58
CA GLY A 116 -5.64 -0.81 15.74
C GLY A 116 -5.63 -2.34 15.87
N LEU A 117 -6.40 -2.93 16.79
CA LEU A 117 -6.37 -4.38 17.07
C LEU A 117 -6.90 -5.24 15.93
N ASN A 118 -6.16 -6.29 15.57
CA ASN A 118 -6.56 -7.27 14.58
C ASN A 118 -5.98 -8.67 14.88
N ALA A 119 -6.79 -9.72 14.73
CA ALA A 119 -6.40 -11.11 14.95
C ALA A 119 -5.31 -11.61 13.99
N LEU A 120 -5.20 -11.02 12.80
CA LEU A 120 -4.16 -11.31 11.81
C LEU A 120 -2.82 -10.60 12.11
N GLY A 121 -2.77 -9.78 13.16
CA GLY A 121 -1.61 -9.03 13.58
C GLY A 121 -1.94 -7.56 13.82
N THR A 122 -1.49 -7.06 14.97
CA THR A 122 -1.68 -5.67 15.38
C THR A 122 -0.33 -4.95 15.28
N PRO A 123 -0.27 -3.73 14.70
CA PRO A 123 0.94 -2.93 14.71
C PRO A 123 1.36 -2.56 16.14
N ASP A 124 2.66 -2.60 16.43
CA ASP A 124 3.19 -2.08 17.69
C ASP A 124 3.08 -0.56 17.73
N ASN A 125 2.74 -0.02 18.91
CA ASN A 125 2.82 1.42 19.15
C ASN A 125 4.30 1.82 19.37
N PRO A 126 4.92 2.62 18.49
CA PRO A 126 6.33 3.00 18.62
C PRO A 126 6.60 3.95 19.80
N ALA A 127 5.58 4.69 20.24
CA ALA A 127 5.69 5.62 21.37
C ALA A 127 5.36 4.96 22.72
N ALA A 128 4.60 3.87 22.72
CA ALA A 128 4.16 3.18 23.94
C ALA A 128 4.01 1.65 23.71
N PRO A 129 5.11 0.88 23.73
CA PRO A 129 5.07 -0.56 23.48
C PRO A 129 4.03 -1.30 24.34
N GLY A 130 3.30 -2.24 23.73
CA GLY A 130 2.23 -2.99 24.39
C GLY A 130 0.94 -2.18 24.62
N ARG A 131 0.76 -1.04 23.94
CA ARG A 131 -0.51 -0.31 23.85
C ARG A 131 -1.04 -0.35 22.41
N ALA A 132 -2.31 0.02 22.25
CA ALA A 132 -2.89 0.27 20.94
C ALA A 132 -2.02 1.29 20.17
N PRO A 133 -1.72 1.05 18.87
CA PRO A 133 -0.92 1.95 18.03
C PRO A 133 -1.56 3.31 17.80
#